data_AF-K2JK83-F1
#
_entry.id   AF-K2JK83-F1
#
_cell.length_a   1.000
_cell.length_b   1.000
_cell.length_c   1.000
_cell.angle_alpha   90.00
_cell.angle_beta   90.00
_cell.angle_gamma   90.00
#
_symmetry.space_group_name_H-M   'P 1'
#
loop_
_entity.id
_entity.type
_entity.pdbx_description
1 polymer ?
#
loop_
_entity_poly.entity_id
_entity_poly.type
_entity_poly.pdbx_seq_one_letter_code
_entity_poly.pdbx_strand_id
1 'polypeptide(L)'
;MSFFYFFLLFLCEPMKFKITEIYGVEICRDGGSYSLSFKADDGDWYEFFVQVKEIDSTEYYEPKMYKGGVDGGGVVKEYSWKSAREFLSKIQCQEERFPEIIRLVDAGGVLT
;
A
#
# COMPACT_ATOMS: atom_id res chain seq x y z
N MET A 1 22.49 0.16 40.36
CA MET A 1 21.43 -0.65 39.72
C MET A 1 20.83 0.19 38.61
N SER A 2 20.82 -0.40 37.41
CA SER A 2 20.48 0.23 36.14
C SER A 2 18.98 0.19 35.91
N PHE A 3 18.37 1.27 35.40
CA PHE A 3 17.10 1.21 34.70
C PHE A 3 17.14 2.21 33.53
N PHE A 4 17.59 1.73 32.38
CA PHE A 4 17.38 2.39 31.09
C PHE A 4 15.92 2.18 30.68
N TYR A 5 15.13 3.24 30.67
CA TYR A 5 13.85 3.28 29.96
C TYR A 5 14.14 3.43 28.47
N PHE A 6 14.10 2.32 27.74
CA PHE A 6 14.06 2.33 26.27
C PHE A 6 12.60 2.57 25.85
N PHE A 7 12.22 3.83 25.68
CA PHE A 7 10.96 4.18 25.01
C PHE A 7 11.17 4.02 23.51
N LEU A 8 10.75 2.88 22.96
CA LEU A 8 10.78 2.61 21.53
C LEU A 8 9.69 3.46 20.86
N LEU A 9 10.05 4.68 20.48
CA LEU A 9 9.29 5.50 19.55
C LEU A 9 9.29 4.80 18.19
N PHE A 10 8.24 4.03 17.90
CA PHE A 10 7.83 3.78 16.52
C PHE A 10 7.35 5.12 15.96
N LEU A 11 8.30 5.94 15.51
CA LEU A 11 8.01 7.03 14.60
C LEU A 11 7.51 6.35 13.33
N CYS A 12 6.19 6.33 13.17
CA CYS A 12 5.57 6.21 11.88
C CYS A 12 6.08 7.43 11.10
N GLU A 13 7.24 7.29 10.42
CA GLU A 13 7.82 8.40 9.67
C GLU A 13 6.72 8.88 8.71
N PRO A 14 6.36 10.18 8.75
CA PRO A 14 5.42 10.73 7.79
C PRO A 14 5.94 10.41 6.40
N MET A 15 5.04 10.03 5.49
CA MET A 15 5.42 9.83 4.09
C MET A 15 6.18 11.05 3.61
N LYS A 16 7.43 10.82 3.19
CA LYS A 16 8.34 11.89 2.77
C LYS A 16 8.00 12.47 1.40
N PHE A 17 6.98 11.93 0.73
CA PHE A 17 6.56 12.34 -0.60
C PHE A 17 5.06 12.62 -0.69
N LYS A 18 4.68 13.46 -1.64
CA LYS A 18 3.31 13.72 -2.08
C LYS A 18 3.07 13.07 -3.43
N ILE A 19 1.89 12.49 -3.61
CA ILE A 19 1.47 11.98 -4.92
C ILE A 19 1.20 13.17 -5.84
N THR A 20 1.85 13.19 -7.00
CA THR A 20 1.69 14.23 -8.02
C THR A 20 0.83 13.78 -9.19
N GLU A 21 0.84 12.49 -9.50
CA GLU A 21 0.11 11.90 -10.63
C GLU A 21 -0.24 10.44 -10.30
N ILE A 22 -1.45 9.99 -10.64
CA ILE A 22 -1.86 8.60 -10.54
C ILE A 22 -1.83 8.00 -11.95
N TYR A 23 -1.11 6.89 -12.11
CA TYR A 23 -1.03 6.19 -13.40
C TYR A 23 -2.17 5.20 -13.59
N GLY A 24 -2.66 4.59 -12.51
CA GLY A 24 -3.81 3.71 -12.59
C GLY A 24 -4.02 2.88 -11.33
N VAL A 25 -5.20 2.25 -11.31
CA VAL A 25 -5.58 1.23 -10.33
C VAL A 25 -6.02 -0.03 -11.07
N GLU A 26 -5.28 -1.12 -10.89
CA GLU A 26 -5.45 -2.35 -11.66
C GLU A 26 -5.63 -3.58 -10.76
N ILE A 27 -6.28 -4.61 -11.34
CA ILE A 27 -6.23 -5.97 -10.79
C ILE A 27 -5.21 -6.75 -11.62
N CYS A 28 -4.21 -7.28 -10.96
CA CYS A 28 -3.10 -7.97 -11.57
C CYS A 28 -3.53 -9.36 -12.07
N ARG A 29 -2.78 -9.86 -13.07
CA ARG A 29 -3.07 -11.15 -13.73
C ARG A 29 -2.63 -12.36 -12.92
N ASP A 30 -2.12 -12.15 -11.71
CA ASP A 30 -1.67 -13.18 -10.77
C ASP A 30 -2.83 -13.82 -9.99
N GLY A 31 -4.07 -13.53 -10.36
CA GLY A 31 -5.27 -14.12 -9.76
C GLY A 31 -5.99 -13.21 -8.78
N GLY A 32 -5.70 -11.90 -8.78
CA GLY A 32 -6.56 -10.93 -8.07
C GLY A 32 -5.84 -9.90 -7.21
N SER A 33 -4.51 -9.78 -7.27
CA SER A 33 -3.80 -8.73 -6.53
C SER A 33 -4.21 -7.35 -7.03
N TYR A 34 -4.18 -6.36 -6.14
CA TYR A 34 -4.49 -4.98 -6.48
C TYR A 34 -3.21 -4.13 -6.56
N SER A 35 -3.13 -3.29 -7.58
CA SER A 35 -2.04 -2.34 -7.80
C SER A 35 -2.58 -0.92 -7.88
N LEU A 36 -1.98 0.00 -7.13
CA LEU A 36 -2.15 1.45 -7.28
C LEU A 36 -0.77 2.04 -7.65
N SER A 37 -0.67 2.50 -8.89
CA SER A 37 0.55 3.00 -9.50
C SER A 37 0.53 4.53 -9.57
N PHE A 38 1.59 5.20 -9.11
CA PHE A 38 1.61 6.67 -9.05
C PHE A 38 3.02 7.28 -9.10
N LYS A 39 3.09 8.57 -9.43
CA LYS A 39 4.28 9.41 -9.35
C LYS A 39 4.27 10.26 -8.08
N ALA A 40 5.44 10.45 -7.51
CA ALA A 40 5.65 11.31 -6.35
C ALA A 40 6.35 12.64 -6.71
N ASP A 41 6.42 13.56 -5.76
CA ASP A 41 7.09 14.87 -5.89
C ASP A 41 8.62 14.79 -5.81
N ASP A 42 9.18 13.67 -5.41
CA ASP A 42 10.61 13.33 -5.56
C ASP A 42 10.98 12.96 -7.01
N GLY A 43 10.00 12.87 -7.91
CA GLY A 43 10.17 12.55 -9.31
C GLY A 43 10.20 11.04 -9.60
N ASP A 44 10.17 10.20 -8.57
CA ASP A 44 10.14 8.75 -8.69
C ASP A 44 8.72 8.22 -8.84
N TRP A 45 8.65 6.97 -9.27
CA TRP A 45 7.40 6.23 -9.43
C TRP A 45 7.30 5.09 -8.40
N TYR A 46 6.10 4.91 -7.88
CA TYR A 46 5.80 3.99 -6.79
C TYR A 46 4.56 3.16 -7.08
N GLU A 47 4.50 1.99 -6.46
CA GLU A 47 3.37 1.08 -6.51
C GLU A 47 2.96 0.65 -5.11
N PHE A 48 1.72 0.95 -4.74
CA PHE A 48 1.06 0.37 -3.59
C PHE A 48 0.39 -0.94 -4.03
N PHE A 49 0.88 -2.06 -3.51
CA PHE A 49 0.51 -3.39 -3.97
C PHE A 49 -0.12 -4.20 -2.83
N VAL A 50 -1.29 -4.80 -3.09
CA VAL A 50 -2.00 -5.70 -2.17
C VAL A 50 -2.06 -7.07 -2.81
N GLN A 51 -1.18 -7.97 -2.35
CA GLN A 51 -1.00 -9.28 -2.96
C GLN A 51 -2.09 -10.25 -2.52
N VAL A 52 -2.72 -10.94 -3.46
CA VAL A 52 -3.62 -12.07 -3.17
C VAL A 52 -2.80 -13.27 -2.67
N LYS A 53 -3.31 -14.02 -1.68
CA LYS A 53 -2.55 -15.15 -1.11
C LYS A 53 -2.45 -16.32 -2.06
N GLU A 54 -3.52 -16.58 -2.80
CA GLU A 54 -3.65 -17.67 -3.78
C GLU A 54 -4.50 -17.17 -4.96
N ILE A 55 -4.32 -17.79 -6.13
CA ILE A 55 -5.11 -17.45 -7.33
C ILE A 55 -6.60 -17.57 -7.01
N ASP A 56 -7.38 -16.53 -7.34
CA ASP A 56 -8.82 -16.43 -7.10
C ASP A 56 -9.23 -16.49 -5.61
N SER A 57 -8.29 -16.29 -4.69
CA SER A 57 -8.59 -16.19 -3.26
C SER A 57 -9.22 -14.85 -2.90
N THR A 58 -10.03 -14.85 -1.85
CA THR A 58 -10.53 -13.62 -1.23
C THR A 58 -9.65 -13.13 -0.08
N GLU A 59 -8.55 -13.83 0.21
CA GLU A 59 -7.59 -13.47 1.24
C GLU A 59 -6.34 -12.82 0.65
N TYR A 60 -5.88 -11.76 1.32
CA TYR A 60 -4.76 -10.94 0.87
C TYR A 60 -3.67 -10.82 1.94
N TYR A 61 -2.44 -10.61 1.49
CA TYR A 61 -1.33 -10.17 2.34
C TYR A 61 -1.42 -8.68 2.61
N GLU A 62 -0.82 -8.28 3.72
CA GLU A 62 -0.68 -6.87 4.05
C GLU A 62 0.05 -6.08 2.95
N PRO A 63 -0.36 -4.82 2.68
CA PRO A 63 0.14 -4.10 1.51
C PRO A 63 1.60 -3.68 1.62
N LYS A 64 2.25 -3.53 0.48
CA LYS A 64 3.63 -3.05 0.38
C LYS A 64 3.74 -1.90 -0.62
N MET A 65 4.64 -0.96 -0.35
CA MET A 65 5.07 0.06 -1.31
C MET A 65 6.34 -0.41 -1.98
N TYR A 66 6.34 -0.40 -3.31
CA TYR A 66 7.52 -0.62 -4.14
C TYR A 66 7.93 0.69 -4.79
N LYS A 67 9.24 0.97 -4.83
CA LYS A 67 9.80 1.99 -5.72
C LYS A 67 10.20 1.30 -7.01
N GLY A 68 9.60 1.67 -8.14
CA GLY A 68 9.88 0.98 -9.40
C GLY A 68 8.87 -0.11 -9.79
N GLY A 69 7.85 -0.37 -8.96
CA GLY A 69 6.87 -1.44 -9.15
C GLY A 69 7.29 -2.80 -8.54
N VAL A 70 6.37 -3.73 -8.42
CA VAL A 70 6.57 -5.06 -7.78
C VAL A 70 7.50 -5.98 -8.59
N ASP A 71 7.51 -5.85 -9.92
CA ASP A 71 8.27 -6.75 -10.82
C ASP A 71 9.77 -6.46 -10.89
N GLY A 72 10.21 -5.27 -10.47
CA GLY A 72 11.62 -4.85 -10.58
C GLY A 72 12.08 -3.84 -9.55
N GLY A 73 11.18 -3.39 -8.67
CA GLY A 73 11.43 -2.42 -7.63
C GLY A 73 11.74 -3.04 -6.27
N GLY A 74 12.34 -2.25 -5.38
CA GLY A 74 12.55 -2.61 -3.99
C GLY A 74 11.34 -2.22 -3.13
N VAL A 75 11.00 -3.06 -2.15
CA VAL A 75 10.05 -2.67 -1.08
C VAL A 75 10.67 -1.52 -0.31
N VAL A 76 9.99 -0.37 -0.30
CA VAL A 76 10.40 0.82 0.46
C VAL A 76 9.55 1.03 1.72
N LYS A 77 8.39 0.36 1.80
CA LYS A 77 7.54 0.39 2.99
C LYS A 77 6.62 -0.83 3.04
N GLU A 78 6.49 -1.39 4.24
CA GLU A 78 5.44 -2.38 4.54
C GLU A 78 4.33 -1.68 5.33
N TYR A 79 3.08 -2.03 5.07
CA TYR A 79 1.93 -1.47 5.74
C TYR A 79 1.20 -2.52 6.55
N SER A 80 0.87 -2.20 7.79
CA SER A 80 -0.30 -2.84 8.40
C SER A 80 -1.59 -2.41 7.69
N TRP A 81 -2.67 -3.20 7.76
CA TRP A 81 -3.99 -2.79 7.25
C TRP A 81 -4.43 -1.41 7.76
N LYS A 82 -4.15 -1.12 9.03
CA LYS A 82 -4.43 0.20 9.62
C LYS A 82 -3.65 1.32 8.92
N SER A 83 -2.34 1.16 8.77
CA SER A 83 -1.50 2.18 8.12
C SER A 83 -1.77 2.31 6.62
N ALA A 84 -2.21 1.24 5.96
CA ALA A 84 -2.67 1.27 4.58
C ALA A 84 -3.94 2.11 4.44
N ARG A 85 -4.89 1.98 5.36
CA ARG A 85 -6.11 2.82 5.40
C ARG A 85 -5.77 4.30 5.53
N GLU A 86 -4.88 4.63 6.47
CA GLU A 86 -4.39 6.01 6.69
C GLU A 86 -3.63 6.57 5.48
N PHE A 87 -3.00 5.70 4.68
CA PHE A 87 -2.37 6.08 3.42
C PHE A 87 -3.42 6.41 2.36
N LEU A 88 -4.31 5.46 2.07
CA LEU A 88 -5.32 5.60 1.02
C LEU A 88 -6.29 6.75 1.30
N SER A 89 -6.61 7.05 2.57
CA SER A 89 -7.50 8.16 2.93
C SER A 89 -6.97 9.55 2.56
N LYS A 90 -5.67 9.67 2.24
CA LYS A 90 -5.02 10.92 1.83
C LYS A 90 -4.99 11.10 0.32
N ILE A 91 -5.39 10.08 -0.43
CA ILE A 91 -5.32 10.06 -1.89
C ILE A 91 -6.69 10.45 -2.44
N GLN A 92 -6.71 11.44 -3.33
CA GLN A 92 -7.87 11.74 -4.15
C GLN A 92 -7.68 11.03 -5.49
N CYS A 93 -8.48 10.01 -5.75
CA CYS A 93 -8.41 9.21 -6.96
C CYS A 93 -9.83 8.96 -7.48
N GLN A 94 -10.03 9.15 -8.79
CA GLN A 94 -11.31 8.93 -9.47
C GLN A 94 -11.36 7.60 -10.24
N GLU A 95 -10.29 6.80 -10.17
CA GLU A 95 -10.25 5.48 -10.82
C GLU A 95 -11.36 4.57 -10.30
N GLU A 96 -12.06 3.91 -11.21
CA GLU A 96 -13.25 3.08 -10.91
C GLU A 96 -12.95 1.98 -9.89
N ARG A 97 -11.72 1.44 -9.91
CA ARG A 97 -11.26 0.37 -9.02
C ARG A 97 -10.67 0.85 -7.71
N PHE A 98 -10.41 2.14 -7.55
CA PHE A 98 -9.87 2.68 -6.30
C PHE A 98 -10.77 2.40 -5.08
N PRO A 99 -12.11 2.54 -5.17
CA PRO A 99 -13.01 2.14 -4.10
C PRO A 99 -12.92 0.66 -3.70
N GLU A 100 -12.53 -0.24 -4.61
CA GLU A 100 -12.36 -1.67 -4.28
C GLU A 100 -11.17 -1.90 -3.36
N ILE A 101 -10.03 -1.26 -3.65
CA ILE A 101 -8.85 -1.30 -2.77
C ILE A 101 -9.18 -0.75 -1.39
N ILE A 102 -9.92 0.36 -1.33
CA ILE A 102 -10.35 0.92 -0.04
C ILE A 102 -11.19 -0.10 0.74
N ARG A 103 -12.18 -0.75 0.11
CA ARG A 103 -13.01 -1.78 0.76
C ARG A 103 -12.19 -2.96 1.25
N LEU A 104 -11.25 -3.45 0.43
CA LEU A 104 -10.35 -4.55 0.79
C LEU A 104 -9.52 -4.21 2.04
N VAL A 105 -8.90 -3.03 2.04
CA VAL A 105 -8.11 -2.55 3.18
C VAL A 105 -8.98 -2.30 4.40
N ASP A 106 -10.21 -1.81 4.21
CA ASP A 106 -11.16 -1.59 5.30
C ASP A 106 -11.63 -2.90 5.94
N ALA A 107 -11.76 -3.97 5.15
CA ALA A 107 -12.10 -5.31 5.59
C ALA A 107 -10.91 -6.09 6.18
N GLY A 108 -9.70 -5.54 6.14
CA GLY A 108 -8.50 -6.16 6.70
C GLY A 108 -7.98 -7.32 5.85
N GLY A 109 -8.11 -7.23 4.52
CA GLY A 109 -7.55 -8.20 3.59
C GLY A 109 -8.44 -9.41 3.29
N VAL A 110 -9.75 -9.32 3.57
CA VAL A 110 -10.72 -10.36 3.26
C VAL A 110 -11.91 -9.77 2.53
N LEU A 111 -12.19 -10.25 1.31
CA LEU A 111 -13.41 -9.90 0.58
C LEU A 111 -14.49 -10.97 0.83
N THR A 112 -15.69 -10.53 1.20
CA THR A 112 -16.86 -11.38 1.49
C THR A 112 -17.97 -11.16 0.49
#